data_AF-A0A2W4P3F1-F1
#
_entry.id   AF-A0A2W4P3F1-F1
#
_cell.length_a   1.000
_cell.length_b   1.000
_cell.length_c   1.000
_cell.angle_alpha   90.00
_cell.angle_beta   90.00
_cell.angle_gamma   90.00
#
_symmetry.space_group_name_H-M   'P 1'
#
loop_
_entity.id
_entity.type
_entity.pdbx_description
1 polymer ?
#
loop_
_entity_poly.entity_id
_entity_poly.type
_entity_poly.pdbx_seq_one_letter_code
_entity_poly.pdbx_strand_id
1 'polypeptide(L)'
;MLKVAAPVRAITVDGGDIIQLELHSGETVSIHLIESAIELYEIRSVLQANTRAGIHSIFLLWRDLLLPPHGYPYLPPDWASALFDLYGCIYAYDFNGPDIFIFPVYLDATYPQPTIRFGRTIDPSRLTAQTIHLNAGALPGFWRVAGFDGQAEQYGPARYYELLGVTRDAPLAAVKRAYRRLARQLHPDVNAAPDAHARMQALNEAYRAILEERGEI
;
A
#
# COMPACT_ATOMS: atom_id res chain seq x y z
N MET A 1 13.36 4.33 -8.67
CA MET A 1 14.32 4.26 -7.54
C MET A 1 13.57 4.68 -6.29
N LEU A 2 13.37 3.76 -5.34
CA LEU A 2 12.62 4.04 -4.11
C LEU A 2 13.35 5.17 -3.35
N LYS A 3 12.72 6.33 -3.16
CA LYS A 3 13.32 7.42 -2.37
C LYS A 3 13.33 7.00 -0.91
N VAL A 4 14.53 6.92 -0.33
CA VAL A 4 14.76 6.52 1.06
C VAL A 4 14.30 7.66 1.99
N ALA A 5 13.14 7.50 2.62
CA ALA A 5 12.72 8.32 3.75
C ALA A 5 12.99 7.56 5.07
N ALA A 6 13.29 8.27 6.16
CA ALA A 6 13.45 7.68 7.50
C ALA A 6 12.20 6.83 7.80
N PRO A 7 12.31 5.50 7.99
CA PRO A 7 13.16 4.88 9.02
C PRO A 7 14.31 4.06 8.44
N VAL A 8 14.53 4.12 7.12
CA VAL A 8 15.52 3.29 6.44
C VAL A 8 16.92 3.87 6.62
N ARG A 9 17.81 3.08 7.22
CA ARG A 9 19.23 3.39 7.43
C ARG A 9 20.07 3.13 6.18
N ALA A 10 19.85 2.00 5.51
CA ALA A 10 20.61 1.60 4.32
C ALA A 10 19.84 0.58 3.48
N ILE A 11 20.09 0.55 2.17
CA ILE A 11 19.68 -0.53 1.27
C ILE A 11 20.88 -1.47 1.11
N THR A 12 20.71 -2.75 1.44
CA THR A 12 21.78 -3.76 1.46
C THR A 12 21.77 -4.68 0.24
N VAL A 13 20.61 -4.88 -0.39
CA VAL A 13 20.42 -5.65 -1.63
C VAL A 13 19.32 -5.00 -2.46
N ASP A 14 19.55 -4.86 -3.76
CA ASP A 14 18.55 -4.45 -4.77
C ASP A 14 18.60 -5.44 -5.94
N GLY A 15 17.77 -6.48 -5.87
CA GLY A 15 17.75 -7.59 -6.82
C GLY A 15 16.64 -7.51 -7.87
N GLY A 16 16.03 -6.34 -8.06
CA GLY A 16 14.83 -6.16 -8.90
C GLY A 16 13.56 -6.48 -8.12
N ASP A 17 13.38 -7.72 -7.69
CA ASP A 17 12.14 -8.19 -7.03
C ASP A 17 12.26 -8.22 -5.50
N ILE A 18 13.49 -8.08 -4.99
CA ILE A 18 13.78 -8.12 -3.56
C ILE A 18 14.66 -6.92 -3.20
N ILE A 19 14.19 -6.17 -2.21
CA ILE A 19 14.92 -5.05 -1.62
C ILE A 19 15.17 -5.39 -0.15
N GLN A 20 16.43 -5.47 0.24
CA GLN A 20 16.78 -5.57 1.66
C GLN A 20 17.23 -4.23 2.19
N LEU A 21 16.77 -3.89 3.39
CA LEU A 21 17.11 -2.66 4.07
C LEU A 21 17.27 -2.85 5.57
N GLU A 22 18.01 -1.95 6.20
CA GLU A 22 18.16 -1.89 7.66
C GLU A 22 17.36 -0.71 8.19
N LEU A 23 16.58 -0.91 9.25
CA LEU A 23 15.88 0.17 9.95
C LEU A 23 16.83 0.87 10.93
N HIS A 24 16.54 2.12 11.28
CA HIS A 24 17.28 2.83 12.34
C HIS A 24 17.23 2.14 13.71
N SER A 25 16.19 1.34 13.96
CA SER A 25 16.04 0.51 15.15
C SER A 25 16.92 -0.76 15.12
N GLY A 26 17.58 -1.05 13.99
CA GLY A 26 18.56 -2.13 13.83
C GLY A 26 18.00 -3.42 13.22
N GLU A 27 16.69 -3.51 13.01
CA GLU A 27 16.08 -4.65 12.33
C GLU A 27 16.35 -4.61 10.83
N THR A 28 16.61 -5.80 10.26
CA THR A 28 16.66 -5.97 8.81
C THR A 28 15.28 -6.32 8.27
N VAL A 29 14.88 -5.66 7.19
CA VAL A 29 13.63 -5.89 6.45
C VAL A 29 13.96 -6.35 5.03
N SER A 30 13.25 -7.38 4.57
CA SER A 30 13.25 -7.84 3.18
C SER A 30 11.88 -7.54 2.57
N ILE A 31 11.85 -6.60 1.65
CA ILE A 31 10.69 -6.25 0.83
C ILE A 31 10.70 -7.15 -0.41
N HIS A 32 9.62 -7.88 -0.63
CA HIS A 32 9.41 -8.72 -1.81
C HIS A 32 8.35 -8.08 -2.70
N LEU A 33 8.74 -7.63 -3.88
CA LEU A 33 7.83 -7.10 -4.89
C LEU A 33 7.25 -8.28 -5.69
N ILE A 34 5.94 -8.45 -5.63
CA ILE A 34 5.23 -9.57 -6.22
C ILE A 34 4.51 -9.09 -7.47
N GLU A 35 5.03 -9.52 -8.62
CA GLU A 35 4.58 -9.17 -9.97
C GLU A 35 3.88 -10.33 -10.69
N SER A 36 3.58 -11.42 -9.99
CA SER A 36 2.79 -12.54 -10.50
C SER A 36 2.14 -13.27 -9.33
N ALA A 37 1.16 -14.15 -9.62
CA ALA A 37 0.63 -15.03 -8.59
C ALA A 37 1.81 -15.80 -7.96
N ILE A 38 1.88 -15.78 -6.63
CA ILE A 38 2.89 -16.49 -5.84
C ILE A 38 2.23 -17.69 -5.17
N GLU A 39 2.92 -18.81 -5.13
CA GLU A 39 2.40 -20.00 -4.47
C GLU A 39 2.59 -19.92 -2.95
N LEU A 40 1.65 -20.50 -2.19
CA LEU A 40 1.69 -20.46 -0.72
C LEU A 40 3.00 -21.06 -0.17
N TYR A 41 3.56 -22.08 -0.82
CA TYR A 41 4.81 -22.70 -0.39
C TYR A 41 6.01 -21.75 -0.52
N GLU A 42 5.99 -20.83 -1.50
CA GLU A 42 7.06 -19.87 -1.72
C GLU A 42 7.04 -18.79 -0.64
N ILE A 43 5.86 -18.26 -0.34
CA ILE A 43 5.65 -17.35 0.81
C ILE A 43 6.18 -17.99 2.09
N ARG A 44 5.79 -19.25 2.35
CA ARG A 44 6.25 -19.99 3.54
C ARG A 44 7.77 -20.16 3.56
N SER A 45 8.36 -20.57 2.44
CA SER A 45 9.81 -20.79 2.32
C SER A 45 10.60 -19.52 2.60
N VAL A 46 10.18 -18.39 2.00
CA VAL A 46 10.76 -17.06 2.23
C VAL A 46 10.64 -16.65 3.69
N LEU A 47 9.43 -16.76 4.27
CA LEU A 47 9.21 -16.41 5.67
C LEU A 47 10.06 -17.26 6.61
N GLN A 48 10.18 -18.56 6.36
CA GLN A 48 10.97 -19.48 7.17
C GLN A 48 12.46 -19.17 7.10
N ALA A 49 12.99 -18.95 5.89
CA ALA A 49 14.39 -18.58 5.69
C ALA A 49 14.71 -17.24 6.38
N ASN A 50 13.90 -16.21 6.13
CA ASN A 50 14.12 -14.87 6.69
C ASN A 50 13.95 -14.85 8.21
N THR A 51 12.91 -15.49 8.75
CA THR A 51 12.68 -15.56 10.20
C THR A 51 13.86 -16.22 10.91
N ARG A 52 14.41 -17.31 10.34
CA ARG A 52 15.60 -18.00 10.88
C ARG A 52 16.85 -17.13 10.84
N ALA A 53 16.96 -16.26 9.83
CA ALA A 53 18.05 -15.29 9.67
C ALA A 53 17.86 -14.00 10.50
N GLY A 54 16.73 -13.84 11.21
CA GLY A 54 16.43 -12.60 11.95
C GLY A 54 15.91 -11.46 11.08
N ILE A 55 15.55 -11.73 9.83
CA ILE A 55 15.06 -10.77 8.84
C ILE A 55 13.53 -10.74 8.86
N HIS A 56 12.95 -9.55 8.75
CA HIS A 56 11.51 -9.33 8.72
C HIS A 56 11.03 -9.24 7.28
N SER A 57 10.03 -10.03 6.90
CA SER A 57 9.52 -10.03 5.52
C SER A 57 8.28 -9.16 5.36
N ILE A 58 8.21 -8.40 4.28
CA ILE A 58 6.98 -7.78 3.76
C ILE A 58 6.82 -8.13 2.29
N PHE A 59 5.61 -8.51 1.88
CA PHE A 59 5.24 -8.75 0.50
C PHE A 59 4.41 -7.58 -0.01
N LEU A 60 4.83 -6.95 -1.10
CA LEU A 60 4.12 -5.87 -1.76
C LEU A 60 3.60 -6.38 -3.11
N LEU A 61 2.30 -6.30 -3.32
CA LEU A 61 1.66 -6.82 -4.54
C LEU A 61 1.47 -5.74 -5.59
N TRP A 62 1.81 -6.03 -6.84
CA TRP A 62 1.44 -5.13 -7.91
C TRP A 62 -0.08 -5.13 -8.11
N ARG A 63 -0.69 -3.96 -7.86
CA ARG A 63 -2.15 -3.81 -7.86
C ARG A 63 -2.81 -4.22 -9.18
N ASP A 64 -2.32 -3.72 -10.32
CA ASP A 64 -3.02 -3.89 -11.61
C ASP A 64 -3.05 -5.34 -12.10
N LEU A 65 -2.08 -6.16 -11.68
CA LEU A 65 -2.01 -7.56 -12.12
C LEU A 65 -2.67 -8.53 -11.14
N LEU A 66 -2.60 -8.26 -9.84
CA LEU A 66 -2.92 -9.26 -8.80
C LEU A 66 -4.21 -8.97 -8.04
N LEU A 67 -4.75 -7.76 -8.15
CA LEU A 67 -5.91 -7.34 -7.35
C LEU A 67 -7.05 -6.84 -8.26
N PRO A 68 -8.29 -7.24 -7.97
CA PRO A 68 -9.44 -6.67 -8.65
C PRO A 68 -9.63 -5.18 -8.29
N PRO A 69 -10.45 -4.43 -9.06
CA PRO A 69 -10.73 -3.03 -8.77
C PRO A 69 -11.44 -2.84 -7.43
N HIS A 70 -11.34 -1.65 -6.84
CA HIS A 70 -12.02 -1.30 -5.60
C HIS A 70 -13.53 -1.61 -5.67
N GLY A 71 -14.07 -2.22 -4.61
CA GLY A 71 -15.49 -2.58 -4.49
C GLY A 71 -15.88 -3.84 -5.25
N TYR A 72 -14.98 -4.46 -6.02
CA TYR A 72 -15.29 -5.72 -6.69
C TYR A 72 -15.33 -6.89 -5.70
N PRO A 73 -16.18 -7.89 -5.96
CA PRO A 73 -16.16 -9.16 -5.24
C PRO A 73 -14.77 -9.79 -5.31
N TYR A 74 -14.27 -10.26 -4.17
CA TYR A 74 -12.97 -10.89 -4.09
C TYR A 74 -13.00 -12.02 -3.07
N LEU A 75 -12.85 -13.24 -3.57
CA LEU A 75 -12.56 -14.41 -2.74
C LEU A 75 -11.05 -14.65 -2.79
N PRO A 76 -10.31 -14.38 -1.72
CA PRO A 76 -8.85 -14.48 -1.74
C PRO A 76 -8.41 -15.94 -1.98
N PRO A 77 -7.50 -16.20 -2.93
CA PRO A 77 -6.81 -17.49 -3.01
C PRO A 77 -5.97 -17.75 -1.75
N ASP A 78 -5.48 -18.98 -1.57
CA ASP A 78 -4.76 -19.41 -0.36
C ASP A 78 -3.57 -18.50 -0.01
N TRP A 79 -2.80 -18.10 -1.02
CA TRP A 79 -1.66 -17.20 -0.82
C TRP A 79 -2.12 -15.81 -0.32
N ALA A 80 -3.22 -15.28 -0.84
CA ALA A 80 -3.74 -13.97 -0.47
C ALA A 80 -4.32 -14.00 0.95
N SER A 81 -5.05 -15.07 1.26
CA SER A 81 -5.56 -15.34 2.61
C SER A 81 -4.42 -15.41 3.63
N ALA A 82 -3.30 -16.04 3.27
CA ALA A 82 -2.12 -16.09 4.13
C ALA A 82 -1.52 -14.70 4.39
N LEU A 83 -1.49 -13.81 3.40
CA LEU A 83 -1.04 -12.43 3.59
C LEU A 83 -1.99 -11.64 4.49
N PHE A 84 -3.31 -11.81 4.33
CA PHE A 84 -4.29 -11.23 5.25
C PHE A 84 -4.09 -11.72 6.68
N ASP A 85 -3.83 -13.01 6.90
CA ASP A 85 -3.56 -13.56 8.24
C ASP A 85 -2.27 -12.96 8.85
N LEU A 86 -1.22 -12.77 8.04
CA LEU A 86 0.06 -12.22 8.50
C LEU A 86 -0.02 -10.74 8.87
N TYR A 87 -0.72 -9.92 8.08
CA TYR A 87 -0.62 -8.47 8.18
C TYR A 87 -1.93 -7.78 8.56
N GLY A 88 -3.06 -8.50 8.60
CA GLY A 88 -4.40 -7.93 8.68
C GLY A 88 -4.89 -7.23 7.41
N CYS A 89 -4.04 -7.16 6.38
CA CYS A 89 -4.30 -6.56 5.06
C CYS A 89 -3.35 -7.16 4.03
N ILE A 90 -3.53 -6.82 2.75
CA ILE A 90 -2.49 -7.00 1.73
C ILE A 90 -1.84 -5.65 1.48
N TYR A 91 -0.51 -5.55 1.54
CA TYR A 91 0.16 -4.36 1.04
C TYR A 91 0.30 -4.46 -0.47
N ALA A 92 -0.22 -3.46 -1.18
CA ALA A 92 -0.14 -3.36 -2.62
C ALA A 92 0.69 -2.14 -3.01
N TYR A 93 1.25 -2.16 -4.21
CA TYR A 93 1.87 -1.01 -4.83
C TYR A 93 1.32 -0.72 -6.22
N ASP A 94 1.39 0.55 -6.60
CA ASP A 94 1.03 1.07 -7.93
C ASP A 94 2.01 2.18 -8.32
N PHE A 95 1.99 2.57 -9.59
CA PHE A 95 2.86 3.58 -10.17
C PHE A 95 2.06 4.83 -10.59
N ASN A 96 2.69 6.00 -10.48
CA ASN A 96 2.20 7.26 -11.07
C ASN A 96 3.41 7.94 -11.73
N GLY A 97 3.63 7.63 -13.00
CA GLY A 97 4.88 7.99 -13.66
C GLY A 97 6.06 7.23 -13.06
N PRO A 98 7.14 7.90 -12.62
CA PRO A 98 8.35 7.24 -12.10
C PRO A 98 8.24 6.81 -10.62
N ASP A 99 7.17 7.21 -9.93
CA ASP A 99 7.03 7.06 -8.49
C ASP A 99 6.19 5.83 -8.13
N ILE A 100 6.60 5.14 -7.05
CA ILE A 100 5.93 3.96 -6.48
C ILE A 100 5.16 4.40 -5.24
N PHE A 101 3.93 3.90 -5.11
CA PHE A 101 3.07 4.12 -3.94
C PHE A 101 2.70 2.79 -3.33
N ILE A 102 2.66 2.74 -2.01
CA ILE A 102 2.27 1.55 -1.26
C ILE A 102 0.98 1.87 -0.52
N PHE A 103 0.01 0.97 -0.51
CA PHE A 103 -1.26 1.13 0.21
C PHE A 103 -1.76 -0.22 0.72
N PRO A 104 -2.49 -0.26 1.85
CA PRO A 104 -3.08 -1.49 2.33
C PRO A 104 -4.37 -1.78 1.57
N VAL A 105 -4.69 -3.05 1.43
CA VAL A 105 -5.88 -3.56 0.77
C VAL A 105 -6.58 -4.47 1.77
N TYR A 106 -7.87 -4.22 1.96
CA TYR A 106 -8.71 -4.87 2.94
C TYR A 106 -9.80 -5.69 2.26
N LEU A 107 -10.35 -6.64 3.01
CA LEU A 107 -11.58 -7.32 2.66
C LEU A 107 -12.72 -6.77 3.51
N ASP A 108 -13.70 -6.15 2.87
CA ASP A 108 -14.95 -5.80 3.53
C ASP A 108 -15.86 -7.02 3.50
N ALA A 109 -16.06 -7.63 4.67
CA ALA A 109 -16.87 -8.84 4.86
C ALA A 109 -18.39 -8.56 4.81
N THR A 110 -18.84 -7.77 3.84
CA THR A 110 -20.26 -7.42 3.67
C THR A 110 -21.00 -8.49 2.84
N TYR A 111 -22.27 -8.71 3.17
CA TYR A 111 -23.16 -9.62 2.45
C TYR A 111 -23.54 -9.01 1.08
N PRO A 112 -23.65 -9.77 -0.03
CA PRO A 112 -23.63 -11.24 -0.13
C PRO A 112 -22.26 -11.89 -0.34
N GLN A 113 -21.21 -11.12 -0.63
CA GLN A 113 -19.86 -11.65 -0.86
C GLN A 113 -18.80 -10.61 -0.49
N PRO A 114 -17.63 -11.03 0.03
CA PRO A 114 -16.56 -10.11 0.40
C PRO A 114 -16.13 -9.25 -0.79
N THR A 115 -15.88 -7.97 -0.53
CA THR A 115 -15.40 -7.04 -1.55
C THR A 115 -14.03 -6.49 -1.18
N ILE A 116 -13.24 -6.16 -2.19
CA ILE A 116 -11.92 -5.56 -1.99
C ILE A 116 -12.09 -4.06 -1.68
N ARG A 117 -11.39 -3.57 -0.66
CA ARG A 117 -11.35 -2.15 -0.34
C ARG A 117 -9.91 -1.68 -0.25
N PHE A 118 -9.54 -0.76 -1.12
CA PHE A 118 -8.24 -0.12 -1.05
C PHE A 118 -8.23 0.91 0.07
N GLY A 119 -7.20 0.81 0.91
CA GLY A 119 -6.82 1.84 1.84
C GLY A 119 -6.06 2.97 1.14
N ARG A 120 -5.37 3.77 1.94
CA ARG A 120 -4.68 4.97 1.45
C ARG A 120 -3.21 4.71 1.22
N THR A 121 -2.59 5.58 0.43
CA THR A 121 -1.13 5.62 0.37
C THR A 121 -0.51 5.74 1.75
N ILE A 122 0.43 4.86 2.02
CA ILE A 122 1.24 4.78 3.22
C ILE A 122 2.45 5.68 3.05
N ASP A 123 2.82 6.38 4.13
CA ASP A 123 4.14 6.99 4.24
C ASP A 123 5.17 5.90 4.51
N PRO A 124 6.15 5.67 3.60
CA PRO A 124 7.21 4.69 3.81
C PRO A 124 7.97 4.90 5.12
N SER A 125 7.87 6.11 5.71
CA SER A 125 8.46 6.45 6.99
C SER A 125 7.96 5.62 8.19
N ARG A 126 6.83 4.92 8.01
CA ARG A 126 6.15 4.16 9.04
C ARG A 126 6.46 2.67 9.02
N LEU A 127 7.47 2.25 8.26
CA LEU A 127 7.85 0.85 8.18
C LEU A 127 8.30 0.36 9.57
N THR A 128 7.60 -0.65 10.08
CA THR A 128 7.85 -1.29 11.38
C THR A 128 8.16 -2.76 11.20
N ALA A 129 8.88 -3.32 12.17
CA ALA A 129 9.26 -4.73 12.23
C ALA A 129 8.69 -5.35 13.51
N GLN A 130 8.12 -6.54 13.41
CA GLN A 130 7.55 -7.27 14.55
C GLN A 130 7.63 -8.77 14.36
N THR A 131 7.52 -9.51 15.47
CA THR A 131 7.32 -10.97 15.44
C THR A 131 5.86 -11.25 15.78
N ILE A 132 5.17 -11.97 14.89
CA ILE A 132 3.78 -12.39 15.08
C ILE A 132 3.70 -13.89 15.31
N HIS A 133 2.63 -14.32 15.98
CA HIS A 133 2.32 -15.73 16.18
C HIS A 133 0.95 -16.04 15.60
N LEU A 134 0.91 -16.90 14.58
CA LEU A 134 -0.34 -17.37 13.97
C LEU A 134 -0.69 -18.74 14.53
N ASN A 135 -1.85 -18.83 15.17
CA ASN A 135 -2.33 -20.08 15.79
C ASN A 135 -3.05 -21.01 14.79
N ALA A 136 -3.48 -20.47 13.65
CA ALA A 136 -4.28 -21.17 12.66
C ALA A 136 -4.06 -20.55 11.27
N GLY A 137 -4.77 -21.06 10.26
CA GLY A 137 -4.68 -20.57 8.88
C GLY A 137 -3.59 -21.27 8.07
N ALA A 138 -3.23 -20.65 6.96
CA ALA A 138 -2.29 -21.24 6.01
C ALA A 138 -0.84 -21.27 6.54
N LEU A 139 -0.47 -20.38 7.46
CA LEU A 139 0.90 -20.21 7.95
C LEU A 139 0.98 -20.23 9.49
N PRO A 140 0.67 -21.36 10.17
CA PRO A 140 0.81 -21.42 11.61
C PRO A 140 2.29 -21.31 12.03
N GLY A 141 2.55 -20.63 13.15
CA GLY A 141 3.90 -20.48 13.72
C GLY A 141 4.31 -19.04 14.00
N PHE A 142 5.60 -18.86 14.31
CA PHE A 142 6.20 -17.56 14.60
C PHE A 142 6.86 -17.01 13.34
N TRP A 143 6.50 -15.77 12.98
CA TRP A 143 7.01 -15.12 11.78
C TRP A 143 7.54 -13.74 12.11
N ARG A 144 8.72 -13.43 11.58
CA ARG A 144 9.24 -12.06 11.55
C ARG A 144 8.67 -11.35 10.34
N VAL A 145 7.83 -10.36 10.58
CA VAL A 145 7.13 -9.62 9.54
C VAL A 145 7.40 -8.13 9.66
N ALA A 146 7.45 -7.46 8.52
CA ALA A 146 7.45 -6.01 8.45
C ALA A 146 6.12 -5.52 7.88
N GLY A 147 5.72 -4.32 8.28
CA GLY A 147 4.45 -3.73 7.89
C GLY A 147 4.39 -2.26 8.27
N PHE A 148 3.21 -1.69 8.15
CA PHE A 148 2.97 -0.28 8.42
C PHE A 148 1.82 -0.13 9.43
N ASP A 149 1.90 -0.90 10.52
CA ASP A 149 1.06 -0.86 11.73
C ASP A 149 -0.48 -0.95 11.60
N GLY A 150 -1.03 -1.04 10.39
CA GLY A 150 -2.47 -1.19 10.16
C GLY A 150 -3.31 0.02 10.58
N GLN A 151 -2.71 1.10 11.10
CA GLN A 151 -3.41 2.33 11.51
C GLN A 151 -3.59 3.30 10.33
N ALA A 152 -3.96 2.78 9.17
CA ALA A 152 -4.40 3.58 8.04
C ALA A 152 -5.93 3.81 8.08
N GLU A 153 -6.51 3.98 9.27
CA GLU A 153 -7.91 4.33 9.46
C GLU A 153 -8.08 5.83 9.69
N GLN A 154 -7.68 6.57 8.68
CA GLN A 154 -8.03 7.96 8.41
C GLN A 154 -7.55 8.04 6.98
N TYR A 155 -8.38 8.09 5.94
CA TYR A 155 -9.63 8.79 5.73
C TYR A 155 -10.37 8.18 4.52
N GLY A 156 -11.70 8.19 4.52
CA GLY A 156 -12.52 7.72 3.40
C GLY A 156 -12.58 8.70 2.22
N PRO A 157 -13.33 8.36 1.15
CA PRO A 157 -13.58 9.23 0.00
C PRO A 157 -14.10 10.62 0.39
N ALA A 158 -14.77 10.76 1.53
CA ALA A 158 -15.17 12.04 2.11
C ALA A 158 -14.01 13.06 2.20
N ARG A 159 -12.79 12.62 2.56
CA ARG A 159 -11.64 13.52 2.59
C ARG A 159 -11.05 13.80 1.22
N TYR A 160 -11.28 12.97 0.20
CA TYR A 160 -10.84 13.31 -1.16
C TYR A 160 -11.57 14.53 -1.69
N TYR A 161 -12.88 14.63 -1.43
CA TYR A 161 -13.65 15.83 -1.72
C TYR A 161 -13.14 17.03 -0.89
N GLU A 162 -12.88 16.86 0.41
CA GLU A 162 -12.30 17.92 1.26
C GLU A 162 -10.90 18.36 0.80
N LEU A 163 -10.05 17.43 0.35
CA LEU A 163 -8.71 17.71 -0.16
C LEU A 163 -8.76 18.52 -1.46
N LEU A 164 -9.78 18.27 -2.29
CA LEU A 164 -10.09 19.12 -3.44
C LEU A 164 -10.82 20.42 -3.05
N GLY A 165 -11.27 20.54 -1.80
CA GLY A 165 -12.06 21.68 -1.31
C GLY A 165 -13.45 21.73 -1.97
N VAL A 166 -14.05 20.58 -2.22
CA VAL A 166 -15.40 20.43 -2.80
C VAL A 166 -16.24 19.51 -1.91
N THR A 167 -17.56 19.57 -2.06
CA THR A 167 -18.48 18.66 -1.38
C THR A 167 -18.68 17.37 -2.20
N ARG A 168 -19.16 16.29 -1.57
CA ARG A 168 -19.37 15.00 -2.25
C ARG A 168 -20.44 15.06 -3.35
N ASP A 169 -21.43 15.93 -3.19
CA ASP A 169 -22.47 16.25 -4.16
C ASP A 169 -22.02 17.24 -5.26
N ALA A 170 -20.77 17.72 -5.21
CA ALA A 170 -20.27 18.66 -6.20
C ALA A 170 -20.33 18.06 -7.62
N PRO A 171 -20.75 18.82 -8.64
CA PRO A 171 -20.74 18.36 -10.03
C PRO A 171 -19.33 17.93 -10.45
N LEU A 172 -19.22 16.94 -11.33
CA LEU A 172 -17.92 16.45 -11.80
C LEU A 172 -17.06 17.59 -12.40
N ALA A 173 -17.68 18.53 -13.09
CA ALA A 173 -17.00 19.72 -13.61
C ALA A 173 -16.32 20.55 -12.50
N ALA A 174 -16.91 20.62 -11.31
CA ALA A 174 -16.34 21.28 -10.13
C ALA A 174 -15.15 20.51 -9.57
N VAL A 175 -15.24 19.17 -9.49
CA VAL A 175 -14.11 18.29 -9.13
C VAL A 175 -12.93 18.50 -10.09
N LYS A 176 -13.16 18.40 -11.41
CA LYS A 176 -12.13 18.62 -12.45
C LYS A 176 -11.53 20.02 -12.38
N ARG A 177 -12.32 21.04 -12.02
CA ARG A 177 -11.85 22.43 -11.87
C ARG A 177 -10.98 22.58 -10.61
N ALA A 178 -11.43 22.03 -9.48
CA ALA A 178 -10.72 22.08 -8.21
C ALA A 178 -9.36 21.37 -8.30
N TYR A 179 -9.33 20.18 -8.89
CA TYR A 179 -8.10 19.44 -9.19
C TYR A 179 -7.11 20.29 -10.00
N ARG A 180 -7.53 20.83 -11.16
CA ARG A 180 -6.65 21.65 -12.02
C ARG A 180 -6.12 22.90 -11.30
N ARG A 181 -6.89 23.50 -10.41
CA ARG A 181 -6.45 24.64 -9.60
C ARG A 181 -5.36 24.22 -8.61
N LEU A 182 -5.62 23.18 -7.82
CA LEU A 182 -4.69 22.70 -6.80
C LEU A 182 -3.42 22.10 -7.41
N ALA A 183 -3.53 21.39 -8.54
CA ALA A 183 -2.39 20.80 -9.22
C ALA A 183 -1.39 21.87 -9.67
N ARG A 184 -1.87 23.04 -10.14
CA ARG A 184 -0.99 24.17 -10.47
C ARG A 184 -0.34 24.82 -9.25
N GLN A 185 -0.95 24.72 -8.06
CA GLN A 185 -0.41 25.30 -6.83
C GLN A 185 0.57 24.35 -6.13
N LEU A 186 0.33 23.04 -6.23
CA LEU A 186 1.12 22.01 -5.57
C LEU A 186 2.22 21.42 -6.47
N HIS A 187 2.30 21.81 -7.74
CA HIS A 187 3.28 21.29 -8.67
C HIS A 187 4.72 21.49 -8.13
N PRO A 188 5.56 20.44 -8.07
CA PRO A 188 6.92 20.54 -7.54
C PRO A 188 7.78 21.63 -8.22
N ASP A 189 7.54 21.89 -9.51
CA ASP A 189 8.24 22.95 -10.25
C ASP A 189 7.95 24.37 -9.76
N VAL A 190 6.82 24.59 -9.07
CA VAL A 190 6.44 25.92 -8.54
C VAL A 190 6.33 25.95 -7.02
N ASN A 191 6.31 24.78 -6.37
CA ASN A 191 6.24 24.62 -4.92
C ASN A 191 7.49 23.92 -4.41
N ALA A 192 8.40 24.69 -3.82
CA ALA A 192 9.66 24.19 -3.25
C ALA A 192 9.51 23.63 -1.82
N ALA A 193 8.29 23.46 -1.31
CA ALA A 193 8.09 22.86 0.00
C ALA A 193 8.62 21.41 0.01
N PRO A 194 9.25 20.96 1.11
CA PRO A 194 9.81 19.60 1.20
C PRO A 194 8.73 18.51 1.08
N ASP A 195 7.47 18.85 1.31
CA ASP A 195 6.30 17.98 1.19
C ASP A 195 5.51 18.18 -0.11
N ALA A 196 5.95 19.05 -1.03
CA ALA A 196 5.22 19.37 -2.26
C ALA A 196 4.89 18.13 -3.09
N HIS A 197 5.84 17.20 -3.16
CA HIS A 197 5.68 15.92 -3.84
C HIS A 197 4.59 15.05 -3.21
N ALA A 198 4.59 14.93 -1.87
CA ALA A 198 3.59 14.16 -1.14
C ALA A 198 2.19 14.80 -1.22
N ARG A 199 2.12 16.14 -1.26
CA ARG A 199 0.85 16.87 -1.40
C ARG A 199 0.27 16.76 -2.80
N MET A 200 1.10 16.83 -3.83
CA MET A 200 0.69 16.54 -5.22
C MET A 200 0.26 15.08 -5.36
N GLN A 201 1.03 14.20 -4.71
CA GLN A 201 0.70 12.84 -4.29
C GLN A 201 -0.79 12.63 -3.98
N ALA A 202 -1.15 13.14 -2.81
CA ALA A 202 -2.48 13.01 -2.24
C ALA A 202 -3.57 13.66 -3.12
N LEU A 203 -3.25 14.72 -3.86
CA LEU A 203 -4.19 15.37 -4.78
C LEU A 203 -4.54 14.48 -5.98
N ASN A 204 -3.54 13.82 -6.58
CA ASN A 204 -3.73 12.93 -7.72
C ASN A 204 -4.54 11.69 -7.32
N GLU A 205 -4.21 11.10 -6.17
CA GLU A 205 -4.93 9.96 -5.59
C GLU A 205 -6.40 10.32 -5.31
N ALA A 206 -6.62 11.47 -4.66
CA ALA A 206 -7.97 11.95 -4.39
C ALA A 206 -8.79 12.15 -5.66
N TYR A 207 -8.21 12.74 -6.70
CA TYR A 207 -8.89 12.95 -7.97
C TYR A 207 -9.21 11.63 -8.68
N ARG A 208 -8.26 10.69 -8.75
CA ARG A 208 -8.45 9.36 -9.36
C ARG A 208 -9.56 8.59 -8.64
N ALA A 209 -9.49 8.51 -7.31
CA ALA A 209 -10.49 7.80 -6.51
C ALA A 209 -11.91 8.39 -6.68
N ILE A 210 -12.05 9.71 -6.81
CA ILE A 210 -13.35 10.34 -7.08
C ILE A 210 -13.87 9.98 -8.49
N LEU A 211 -12.99 9.86 -9.48
CA LEU A 211 -13.40 9.45 -10.83
C LEU A 211 -13.84 7.98 -10.87
N GLU A 212 -13.10 7.08 -10.19
CA GLU A 212 -13.46 5.66 -10.05
C GLU A 212 -14.80 5.51 -9.29
N GLU A 213 -15.00 6.22 -8.17
CA GLU A 213 -16.27 6.22 -7.42
C GLU A 213 -17.47 6.63 -8.30
N ARG A 214 -17.24 7.52 -9.27
CA ARG A 214 -18.28 8.07 -10.15
C ARG A 214 -18.41 7.31 -11.48
N GLY A 215 -17.62 6.27 -11.71
CA GLY A 215 -17.64 5.48 -12.95
C GLY A 215 -17.20 6.27 -14.18
N GLU A 216 -16.32 7.25 -14.02
CA GLU A 216 -15.82 8.11 -15.10
C GLU A 216 -14.53 7.56 -15.76
N ILE A 217 -13.91 6.56 -15.14
CA ILE A 217 -12.73 5.82 -15.61
C ILE A 217 -12.83 4.36 -15.18
#